data_AF-A0A845LH87-F1
#
_entry.id   AF-A0A845LH87-F1
#
_cell.length_a   1.000
_cell.length_b   1.000
_cell.length_c   1.000
_cell.angle_alpha   90.00
_cell.angle_beta   90.00
_cell.angle_gamma   90.00
#
_symmetry.space_group_name_H-M   'P 1'
#
loop_
_entity.id
_entity.type
_entity.pdbx_description
1 polymer ?
#
loop_
_entity_poly.entity_id
_entity_poly.type
_entity_poly.pdbx_seq_one_letter_code
_entity_poly.pdbx_strand_id
1 'polypeptide(L)'
;MSLFLDECQKEKDEVHVKYGVDGFCTKKFEANITTRGLDFSLLEKGSRLAIGSAEIEITKAGKDCHEGCPLRKFTHDCVMLRACAFARILKSGEIKQGDIISIVNEC
;
A
#
# COMPACT_ATOMS: atom_id res chain seq x y z
N MET A 1 -5.45 -8.15 -4.23
CA MET A 1 -4.19 -7.55 -4.73
C MET A 1 -3.67 -6.51 -3.74
N SER A 2 -2.39 -6.18 -3.80
CA SER A 2 -1.75 -5.16 -2.97
C SER A 2 -1.33 -3.93 -3.78
N LEU A 3 -1.45 -2.75 -3.17
CA LEU A 3 -0.99 -1.47 -3.69
C LEU A 3 0.05 -0.87 -2.74
N PHE A 4 0.99 -0.08 -3.26
CA PHE A 4 2.01 0.61 -2.47
C PHE A 4 2.35 1.99 -3.02
N LEU A 5 2.63 2.95 -2.15
CA LEU A 5 2.94 4.32 -2.50
C LEU A 5 4.43 4.42 -2.86
N ASP A 6 4.73 4.71 -4.11
CA ASP A 6 6.08 4.70 -4.68
C ASP A 6 7.02 5.68 -3.96
N GLU A 7 6.50 6.84 -3.54
CA GLU A 7 7.22 7.86 -2.78
C GLU A 7 7.76 7.33 -1.44
N CYS A 8 7.12 6.28 -0.90
CA CYS A 8 7.52 5.63 0.35
C CYS A 8 8.49 4.45 0.15
N GLN A 9 8.85 4.11 -1.09
CA GLN A 9 9.72 2.97 -1.40
C GLN A 9 11.09 3.12 -0.73
N LYS A 10 11.69 4.31 -0.83
CA LYS A 10 12.98 4.62 -0.19
C LYS A 10 12.95 4.39 1.32
N GLU A 11 11.88 4.84 1.98
CA GLU A 11 11.71 4.65 3.42
C GLU A 11 11.59 3.17 3.79
N LYS A 12 10.88 2.37 2.99
CA LYS A 12 10.79 0.91 3.16
C LYS A 12 12.16 0.24 3.06
N ASP A 13 12.96 0.66 2.09
CA ASP A 13 14.24 0.03 1.79
C ASP A 13 15.33 0.45 2.79
N GLU A 14 15.31 1.69 3.27
CA GLU A 14 16.33 2.22 4.19
C GLU A 14 16.06 1.91 5.68
N VAL A 15 14.98 1.19 6.01
CA VAL A 15 14.69 0.77 7.39
C VAL A 15 15.89 0.07 8.04
N HIS A 16 16.55 -0.83 7.31
CA HIS A 16 17.71 -1.55 7.81
C HIS A 16 18.92 -0.64 8.05
N VAL A 17 19.09 0.40 7.22
CA VAL A 17 20.13 1.42 7.39
C VAL A 17 19.86 2.23 8.65
N LYS A 18 18.60 2.61 8.86
CA LYS A 18 18.18 3.47 9.98
C LYS A 18 18.23 2.77 11.34
N TYR A 19 17.77 1.53 11.42
CA TYR A 19 17.61 0.82 12.69
C TYR A 19 18.54 -0.39 12.87
N GLY A 20 19.34 -0.73 11.86
CA GLY A 20 20.22 -1.91 11.88
C GLY A 20 19.46 -3.24 11.79
N VAL A 21 18.14 -3.22 11.56
CA VAL A 21 17.29 -4.41 11.47
C VAL A 21 16.25 -4.27 10.36
N ASP A 22 15.94 -5.39 9.71
CA ASP A 22 14.81 -5.49 8.80
C ASP A 22 13.49 -5.72 9.55
N GLY A 23 12.43 -5.04 9.10
CA GLY A 23 11.07 -5.49 9.38
C GLY A 23 10.70 -6.68 8.48
N PHE A 24 9.87 -7.59 8.98
CA PHE A 24 9.40 -8.72 8.17
C PHE A 24 8.72 -8.28 6.87
N CYS A 25 7.87 -7.26 6.97
CA CYS A 25 7.13 -6.74 5.83
C CYS A 25 8.04 -5.88 4.95
N THR A 26 8.87 -4.99 5.51
CA THR A 26 9.72 -4.12 4.71
C THR A 26 10.69 -4.93 3.85
N LYS A 27 11.16 -6.08 4.35
CA LYS A 27 12.01 -7.02 3.62
C LYS A 27 11.31 -7.88 2.56
N LYS A 28 10.07 -8.31 2.80
CA LYS A 28 9.40 -9.34 1.96
C LYS A 28 8.20 -8.84 1.17
N PHE A 29 7.69 -7.65 1.47
CA PHE A 29 6.50 -7.14 0.81
C PHE A 29 6.86 -6.59 -0.57
N GLU A 30 6.16 -7.13 -1.57
CA GLU A 30 6.16 -6.69 -2.95
C GLU A 30 4.72 -6.34 -3.35
N ALA A 31 4.53 -5.15 -3.90
CA ALA A 31 3.21 -4.68 -4.32
C ALA A 31 2.85 -5.23 -5.70
N ASN A 32 1.58 -5.52 -5.95
CA ASN A 32 1.11 -5.80 -7.31
C ASN A 32 1.09 -4.53 -8.17
N ILE A 33 0.72 -3.39 -7.57
CA ILE A 33 0.69 -2.07 -8.22
C ILE A 33 1.40 -1.07 -7.31
N THR A 34 2.29 -0.27 -7.88
CA THR A 34 2.82 0.94 -7.23
C THR A 34 2.07 2.17 -7.73
N THR A 35 1.69 3.05 -6.82
CA THR A 35 0.91 4.27 -7.10
C THR A 35 1.68 5.51 -6.66
N ARG A 36 1.28 6.69 -7.15
CA ARG A 36 1.82 7.99 -6.72
C ARG A 36 0.69 8.94 -6.38
N GLY A 37 0.93 9.84 -5.42
CA GLY A 37 -0.02 10.88 -5.02
C GLY A 37 -1.34 10.39 -4.38
N LEU A 38 -1.45 9.10 -4.07
CA LEU A 38 -2.62 8.51 -3.41
C LEU A 38 -2.31 8.24 -1.94
N ASP A 39 -2.90 9.02 -1.04
CA ASP A 39 -2.77 8.78 0.39
C ASP A 39 -3.74 7.67 0.83
N PHE A 40 -3.22 6.45 1.00
CA PHE A 40 -4.02 5.32 1.45
C PHE A 40 -4.59 5.50 2.86
N SER A 41 -3.99 6.34 3.72
CA SER A 41 -4.48 6.56 5.08
C SER A 41 -5.82 7.31 5.11
N LEU A 42 -6.17 7.99 4.01
CA LEU A 42 -7.45 8.67 3.83
C LEU A 42 -8.54 7.75 3.23
N LEU A 43 -8.19 6.53 2.82
CA LEU A 43 -9.13 5.59 2.24
C LEU A 43 -9.71 4.67 3.31
N GLU A 44 -11.00 4.40 3.19
CA GLU A 44 -11.71 3.48 4.05
C GLU A 44 -11.91 2.13 3.36
N LYS A 45 -12.21 1.10 4.15
CA LYS A 45 -12.67 -0.17 3.57
C LYS A 45 -13.97 0.08 2.81
N GLY A 46 -14.03 -0.34 1.55
CA GLY A 46 -15.15 -0.07 0.65
C GLY A 46 -14.88 1.08 -0.33
N SER A 47 -13.85 1.91 -0.12
CA SER A 47 -13.46 2.92 -1.10
C SER A 47 -13.15 2.25 -2.45
N ARG A 48 -13.72 2.78 -3.53
CA ARG A 48 -13.55 2.24 -4.88
C ARG A 48 -12.60 3.10 -5.69
N LEU A 49 -11.72 2.45 -6.43
CA LEU A 49 -10.75 3.09 -7.30
C LEU A 49 -10.93 2.56 -8.73
N ALA A 50 -10.98 3.48 -9.69
CA ALA A 50 -10.90 3.16 -11.11
C ALA A 50 -9.47 3.34 -11.60
N ILE A 51 -8.95 2.36 -12.34
CA ILE A 51 -7.60 2.37 -12.93
C ILE A 51 -7.69 1.76 -14.33
N GLY A 52 -7.34 2.51 -15.37
CA GLY A 52 -7.50 2.06 -16.74
C GLY A 52 -8.95 1.64 -17.03
N SER A 53 -9.17 0.37 -17.40
CA SER A 53 -10.52 -0.20 -17.59
C SER A 53 -11.01 -1.07 -16.42
N ALA A 54 -10.21 -1.19 -15.36
CA ALA A 54 -10.50 -1.96 -14.16
C ALA A 54 -11.08 -1.11 -13.03
N GLU A 55 -11.83 -1.76 -12.14
CA GLU A 55 -12.33 -1.17 -10.90
C GLU A 55 -12.01 -2.09 -9.72
N ILE A 56 -11.46 -1.51 -8.65
CA ILE A 56 -11.05 -2.22 -7.45
C ILE A 56 -11.67 -1.57 -6.21
N GLU A 57 -11.86 -2.36 -5.17
CA GLU A 57 -12.36 -1.91 -3.87
C GLU A 57 -11.30 -2.15 -2.79
N ILE A 58 -10.98 -1.12 -2.02
CA ILE A 58 -10.10 -1.22 -0.86
C ILE A 58 -10.74 -2.14 0.17
N THR A 59 -10.07 -3.25 0.49
CA THR A 59 -10.47 -4.17 1.56
C THR A 59 -9.75 -3.86 2.87
N LYS A 60 -8.58 -3.22 2.78
CA LYS A 60 -7.80 -2.76 3.92
C LYS A 60 -6.83 -1.63 3.52
N ALA A 61 -6.88 -0.51 4.22
CA ALA A 61 -5.84 0.51 4.19
C ALA A 61 -4.78 0.19 5.25
N GLY A 62 -3.51 0.27 4.86
CA GLY A 62 -2.39 -0.09 5.72
C GLY A 62 -2.24 -1.60 5.97
N LYS A 63 -1.10 -1.96 6.57
CA LYS A 63 -0.83 -3.33 7.01
C LYS A 63 -0.41 -3.35 8.48
N ASP A 64 -1.24 -3.98 9.31
CA ASP A 64 -0.94 -4.21 10.72
C ASP A 64 0.44 -4.84 10.92
N CYS A 65 1.13 -4.35 11.94
CA CYS A 65 2.43 -4.84 12.33
C CYS A 65 2.29 -6.13 13.15
N HIS A 66 3.13 -7.11 12.87
CA HIS A 66 3.17 -8.36 13.61
C HIS A 66 3.93 -8.18 14.93
N GLU A 67 3.49 -8.83 16.01
CA GLU A 67 4.11 -8.63 17.33
C GLU A 67 5.57 -9.03 17.38
N GLY A 68 5.92 -10.14 16.72
CA GLY A 68 7.30 -10.62 16.61
C GLY A 68 8.18 -9.90 15.58
N CYS A 69 7.71 -8.80 14.97
CA CYS A 69 8.51 -8.06 13.99
C CYS A 69 9.76 -7.44 14.65
N PRO A 70 10.99 -7.70 14.17
CA PRO A 70 12.21 -7.17 14.77
C PRO A 70 12.21 -5.65 14.85
N LEU A 71 11.69 -5.01 13.80
CA LEU A 71 11.59 -3.55 13.69
C LEU A 71 10.65 -2.93 14.73
N ARG A 72 9.61 -3.66 15.18
CA ARG A 72 8.60 -3.14 16.13
C ARG A 72 9.21 -2.75 17.47
N LYS A 73 10.34 -3.35 17.85
CA LYS A 73 11.11 -3.00 19.05
C LYS A 73 11.73 -1.60 18.99
N PHE A 74 11.93 -1.07 17.79
CA PHE A 74 12.60 0.21 17.55
C PHE A 74 11.63 1.31 17.15
N THR A 75 10.57 0.97 16.39
CA THR A 75 9.55 1.93 15.97
C THR A 75 8.17 1.28 15.87
N HIS A 76 7.16 2.04 16.29
CA HIS A 76 5.74 1.72 16.05
C HIS A 76 5.20 2.40 14.79
N ASP A 77 5.93 3.39 14.25
CA ASP A 77 5.63 4.04 12.98
C ASP A 77 6.42 3.33 11.86
N CYS A 78 5.77 2.34 11.25
CA CYS A 78 6.29 1.59 10.12
C CYS A 78 5.60 2.06 8.85
N VAL A 79 6.37 2.31 7.79
CA VAL A 79 5.87 2.74 6.48
C VAL A 79 4.71 1.87 5.96
N MET A 80 4.73 0.57 6.28
CA MET A 80 3.70 -0.39 5.89
C MET A 80 2.31 -0.10 6.49
N LEU A 81 2.24 0.65 7.60
CA LEU A 81 0.96 1.02 8.22
C LEU A 81 0.20 2.07 7.39
N ARG A 82 0.90 2.88 6.59
CA ARG A 82 0.32 4.04 5.89
C ARG A 82 0.50 4.02 4.38
N ALA A 83 1.56 3.38 3.88
CA ALA A 83 1.95 3.44 2.47
C ALA A 83 1.44 2.28 1.61
N CYS A 84 0.64 1.36 2.16
CA CYS A 84 0.11 0.24 1.40
C CYS A 84 -1.39 0.07 1.58
N ALA A 85 -2.03 -0.58 0.63
CA ALA A 85 -3.41 -1.01 0.76
C ALA A 85 -3.62 -2.38 0.11
N PHE A 86 -4.70 -3.03 0.48
CA PHE A 86 -5.18 -4.27 -0.13
C PHE A 86 -6.54 -4.01 -0.75
N ALA A 87 -6.76 -4.62 -1.91
CA ALA A 87 -7.98 -4.45 -2.66
C ALA A 87 -8.46 -5.77 -3.27
N ARG A 88 -9.77 -5.84 -3.54
CA ARG A 88 -10.39 -6.87 -4.39
C ARG A 88 -10.80 -6.25 -5.71
N ILE A 89 -10.81 -7.06 -6.77
CA ILE A 89 -11.26 -6.63 -8.09
C ILE A 89 -12.79 -6.65 -8.11
N LEU A 90 -13.41 -5.52 -8.45
CA LEU A 90 -14.85 -5.43 -8.71
C LEU A 90 -15.14 -5.65 -10.20
N LYS A 91 -14.30 -5.08 -11.06
CA LYS A 91 -14.38 -5.23 -12.51
C LYS A 91 -12.97 -5.49 -13.07
N SER A 92 -12.81 -6.63 -13.73
CA SER A 92 -11.59 -6.95 -14.47
C SER A 92 -11.43 -6.00 -15.65
N GLY A 93 -10.18 -5.66 -15.95
CA GLY A 93 -9.82 -4.81 -17.07
C GLY A 93 -8.32 -4.78 -17.28
N GLU A 94 -7.91 -4.12 -18.35
CA GLU A 94 -6.51 -3.82 -18.63
C GLU A 94 -6.10 -2.52 -17.95
N ILE A 95 -4.89 -2.55 -17.40
CA ILE A 95 -4.17 -1.41 -16.83
C ILE A 95 -2.78 -1.35 -17.45
N LYS A 96 -2.21 -0.15 -17.53
CA LYS A 96 -0.84 0.08 -17.97
C LYS A 96 -0.14 1.10 -17.06
N GLN A 97 1.19 1.10 -17.10
CA GLN A 97 1.97 2.10 -16.39
C GLN A 97 1.56 3.51 -16.86
N GLY A 98 1.31 4.40 -15.90
CA GLY A 98 0.89 5.78 -16.15
C GLY A 98 -0.63 5.97 -16.22
N ASP A 99 -1.44 4.92 -16.09
CA ASP A 99 -2.88 5.10 -15.94
C ASP A 99 -3.22 5.89 -14.67
N ILE A 100 -4.19 6.80 -14.79
CA ILE A 100 -4.67 7.61 -13.67
C ILE A 100 -5.56 6.75 -12.78
N ILE A 101 -5.37 6.92 -11.47
CA ILE A 101 -6.21 6.34 -10.44
C ILE A 101 -7.20 7.41 -9.99
N SER A 102 -8.49 7.10 -10.06
CA SER A 102 -9.56 8.00 -9.63
C SER A 102 -10.39 7.33 -8.53
N ILE A 103 -10.74 8.10 -7.49
CA ILE A 103 -11.71 7.66 -6.49
C ILE A 103 -13.10 7.71 -7.12
N VAL A 104 -13.80 6.58 -7.08
CA VAL A 104 -15.19 6.49 -7.54
C VAL A 104 -16.08 6.92 -6.37
N ASN A 105 -16.66 8.11 -6.48
CA ASN A 105 -17.67 8.56 -5.52
C ASN A 105 -19.01 7.90 -5.88
N GLU A 106 -19.63 7.25 -4.91
CA GLU A 106 -21.04 6.87 -5.03
C GLU A 106 -21.88 8.15 -4.79
N CYS A 107 -22.67 8.54 -5.80
CA CYS A 107 -23.64 9.63 -5.69
C CYS A 107 -24.87 9.22 -4.86
#